data_AF-A0A0U2UU02-F1
#
_entry.id   AF-A0A0U2UU02-F1
#
_cell.length_a   1.000
_cell.length_b   1.000
_cell.length_c   1.000
_cell.angle_alpha   90.00
_cell.angle_beta   90.00
_cell.angle_gamma   90.00
#
_symmetry.space_group_name_H-M   'P 1'
#
loop_
_entity.id
_entity.type
_entity.pdbx_description
1 polymer ?
#
loop_
_entity_poly.entity_id
_entity_poly.type
_entity_poly.pdbx_seq_one_letter_code
_entity_poly.pdbx_strand_id
1 'polypeptide(L)'
;MSLSYLPGTASLLEELDKKLMVLLRDGRTLIGYLRSVDQFANLVLHQTIERIHVGKSYGDIPRGVFIVRGENVVLLGEVDPNKTDPDSLGLVEVSLEEILEKQAVQQQEKEEADRVRAKAFKDRGLTFTTETTLDDMY
;
A
#
# COMPACT_ATOMS: atom_id res chain seq x y z
N MET A 1 -19.01 -30.65 -3.23
CA MET A 1 -18.04 -30.24 -4.26
C MET A 1 -16.80 -29.79 -3.52
N SER A 2 -15.63 -30.34 -3.85
CA SER A 2 -14.37 -29.81 -3.30
C SER A 2 -14.25 -28.36 -3.74
N LEU A 3 -14.11 -27.41 -2.81
CA LEU A 3 -13.62 -26.07 -3.15
C LEU A 3 -12.19 -26.25 -3.68
N SER A 4 -12.06 -26.34 -4.99
CA SER A 4 -10.78 -26.32 -5.67
C SER A 4 -10.23 -24.90 -5.58
N TYR A 5 -9.39 -24.65 -4.59
CA TYR A 5 -8.64 -23.40 -4.48
C TYR A 5 -7.82 -23.19 -5.75
N LEU A 6 -8.02 -22.07 -6.43
CA LEU A 6 -7.23 -21.71 -7.60
C LEU A 6 -5.81 -21.29 -7.15
N PRO A 7 -4.74 -21.93 -7.64
CA PRO A 7 -3.39 -21.63 -7.17
C PRO A 7 -2.85 -20.32 -7.76
N GLY A 8 -2.04 -19.61 -6.97
CA GLY A 8 -1.31 -18.41 -7.42
C GLY A 8 -2.25 -17.33 -7.95
N THR A 9 -1.88 -16.70 -9.07
CA THR A 9 -2.64 -15.61 -9.68
C THR A 9 -4.07 -15.99 -10.07
N ALA A 10 -4.35 -17.28 -10.28
CA ALA A 10 -5.70 -17.73 -10.62
C ALA A 10 -6.70 -17.47 -9.48
N SER A 11 -6.25 -17.36 -8.22
CA SER A 11 -7.14 -16.96 -7.11
C SER A 11 -7.69 -15.54 -7.27
N LEU A 12 -6.98 -14.65 -7.97
CA LEU A 12 -7.43 -13.27 -8.20
C LEU A 12 -8.68 -13.19 -9.09
N LEU A 13 -9.02 -14.27 -9.81
CA LEU A 13 -10.29 -14.34 -10.54
C LEU A 13 -11.50 -14.37 -9.60
N GLU A 14 -11.33 -14.93 -8.40
CA GLU A 14 -12.38 -14.93 -7.36
C GLU A 14 -12.57 -13.54 -6.72
N GLU A 15 -11.61 -12.64 -6.94
CA GLU A 15 -11.60 -11.27 -6.40
C GLU A 15 -12.13 -10.22 -7.39
N LEU A 16 -12.58 -10.65 -8.58
CA LEU A 16 -13.17 -9.75 -9.58
C LEU A 16 -14.44 -9.07 -9.04
N ASP A 17 -14.61 -7.80 -9.42
CA ASP A 17 -15.69 -6.90 -9.04
C ASP A 17 -15.81 -6.59 -7.54
N LYS A 18 -14.87 -7.09 -6.72
CA LYS A 18 -14.79 -6.75 -5.31
C LYS A 18 -13.92 -5.51 -5.07
N LYS A 19 -14.15 -4.86 -3.93
CA LYS A 19 -13.35 -3.73 -3.46
C LYS A 19 -12.09 -4.25 -2.78
N LEU A 20 -10.93 -3.95 -3.34
CA LEU A 20 -9.64 -4.41 -2.83
C LEU A 20 -8.79 -3.24 -2.35
N MET A 21 -7.98 -3.50 -1.33
CA MET A 21 -6.82 -2.68 -0.97
C MET A 21 -5.58 -3.32 -1.60
N VAL A 22 -4.73 -2.53 -2.24
CA VAL A 22 -3.49 -2.95 -2.90
C VAL A 22 -2.35 -2.12 -2.35
N LEU A 23 -1.34 -2.77 -1.77
CA LEU A 23 -0.10 -2.14 -1.35
C LEU A 23 0.93 -2.26 -2.47
N LEU A 24 1.51 -1.14 -2.88
CA LEU A 24 2.54 -1.08 -3.89
C LEU A 24 3.95 -1.06 -3.29
N ARG A 25 4.97 -1.37 -4.09
CA ARG A 25 6.35 -1.38 -3.59
C ARG A 25 6.84 0.00 -3.15
N ASP A 26 6.36 1.06 -3.78
CA ASP A 26 6.64 2.45 -3.38
C ASP A 26 5.89 2.88 -2.10
N GLY A 27 5.28 1.95 -1.38
CA GLY A 27 4.57 2.18 -0.12
C GLY A 27 3.17 2.79 -0.29
N ARG A 28 2.71 3.06 -1.52
CA ARG A 28 1.37 3.61 -1.75
C ARG A 28 0.30 2.55 -1.52
N THR A 29 -0.80 2.98 -0.90
CA THR A 29 -1.99 2.14 -0.69
C THR A 29 -3.10 2.59 -1.63
N LEU A 30 -3.49 1.73 -2.57
CA LEU A 30 -4.62 1.95 -3.47
C LEU A 30 -5.84 1.17 -2.95
N ILE A 31 -7.03 1.76 -3.04
CA ILE A 31 -8.29 1.08 -2.74
C ILE A 31 -9.23 1.30 -3.93
N GLY A 32 -9.75 0.23 -4.51
CA GLY A 32 -10.64 0.32 -5.67
C GLY A 32 -11.30 -1.00 -6.01
N TYR A 33 -12.13 -1.02 -7.05
CA TYR A 33 -12.78 -2.25 -7.52
C TYR A 33 -11.94 -2.95 -8.58
N LEU A 34 -11.58 -4.21 -8.37
CA LEU A 34 -10.83 -4.99 -9.36
C LEU A 34 -11.73 -5.33 -10.54
N ARG A 35 -11.35 -4.91 -11.76
CA ARG A 35 -12.13 -5.16 -12.98
C ARG A 35 -11.47 -6.16 -13.92
N SER A 36 -10.15 -6.25 -13.89
CA SER A 36 -9.42 -7.20 -14.72
C SER A 36 -8.09 -7.53 -14.08
N VAL A 37 -7.63 -8.75 -14.32
CA VAL A 37 -6.33 -9.26 -13.93
C VAL A 37 -5.77 -10.13 -15.05
N ASP A 38 -4.45 -10.22 -15.15
CA ASP A 38 -3.77 -11.18 -16.03
C ASP A 38 -2.90 -12.15 -15.22
N GLN A 39 -2.25 -13.10 -15.89
CA GLN A 39 -1.41 -14.12 -15.23
C GLN A 39 -0.18 -13.54 -14.51
N PHE A 40 0.23 -12.31 -14.83
CA PHE A 40 1.35 -11.61 -14.20
C PHE A 40 0.90 -10.72 -13.03
N ALA A 41 -0.38 -10.80 -12.65
CA ALA A 41 -1.01 -9.94 -11.65
C ALA A 41 -1.03 -8.45 -12.03
N ASN A 42 -1.02 -8.11 -13.33
CA ASN A 42 -1.36 -6.75 -13.75
C ASN A 42 -2.83 -6.49 -13.44
N LEU A 43 -3.14 -5.40 -12.75
CA LEU A 43 -4.48 -5.10 -12.23
C LEU A 43 -5.09 -3.90 -12.95
N VAL A 44 -6.37 -3.98 -13.25
CA VAL A 44 -7.19 -2.81 -13.62
C VAL A 44 -8.14 -2.53 -12.47
N LEU A 45 -7.95 -1.40 -11.80
CA LEU A 45 -8.79 -0.92 -10.72
C LEU A 45 -9.70 0.22 -11.21
N HIS A 46 -10.96 0.19 -10.80
CA HIS A 46 -11.95 1.23 -11.07
C HIS A 46 -12.40 1.92 -9.77
N GLN A 47 -12.77 3.20 -9.85
CA GLN A 47 -13.09 4.03 -8.67
C GLN A 47 -11.98 3.96 -7.61
N THR A 48 -10.75 3.98 -8.10
CA THR A 48 -9.56 3.89 -7.26
C THR A 48 -9.35 5.19 -6.52
N ILE A 49 -9.11 5.08 -5.22
CA ILE A 49 -8.53 6.10 -4.37
C ILE A 49 -7.12 5.65 -3.97
N GLU A 50 -6.24 6.60 -3.75
CA GLU A 50 -4.99 6.38 -3.05
C GLU A 50 -5.15 6.94 -1.64
N ARG A 51 -4.96 6.08 -0.64
CA ARG A 51 -5.09 6.44 0.77
C ARG A 51 -3.72 6.57 1.41
N ILE A 52 -3.44 7.73 1.97
CA ILE A 52 -2.22 8.00 2.72
C ILE A 52 -2.54 7.86 4.20
N HIS A 53 -1.75 7.06 4.93
CA HIS A 53 -1.89 6.87 6.36
C HIS A 53 -0.68 7.44 7.10
N VAL A 54 -0.90 8.33 8.07
CA VAL A 54 0.15 8.86 8.95
C VAL A 54 -0.32 8.80 10.39
N GLY A 55 0.22 7.85 11.15
CA GLY A 55 -0.20 7.59 12.52
C GLY A 55 -1.68 7.19 12.58
N LYS A 56 -2.51 8.03 13.20
CA LYS A 56 -3.98 7.86 13.28
C LYS A 56 -4.76 8.70 12.27
N SER A 57 -4.08 9.45 11.41
CA SER A 57 -4.73 10.25 10.38
C SER A 57 -4.68 9.54 9.02
N TYR A 58 -5.70 9.75 8.19
CA TYR A 58 -5.68 9.35 6.79
C TYR A 58 -6.24 10.43 5.87
N GLY A 59 -5.85 10.40 4.60
CA GLY A 59 -6.42 11.24 3.56
C GLY A 59 -6.45 10.51 2.22
N ASP A 60 -7.46 10.81 1.40
CA ASP A 60 -7.75 10.10 0.15
C ASP A 60 -7.53 11.00 -1.07
N ILE A 61 -6.87 10.44 -2.10
CA ILE A 61 -6.66 11.08 -3.41
C ILE A 61 -7.45 10.30 -4.47
N PRO A 62 -8.42 10.92 -5.17
CA PRO A 62 -9.14 10.23 -6.24
C PRO A 62 -8.22 9.97 -7.43
N ARG A 63 -8.15 8.70 -7.87
CA ARG A 63 -7.36 8.27 -9.04
C ARG A 63 -8.23 7.78 -10.20
N GLY A 64 -9.46 7.34 -9.95
CA GLY A 64 -10.40 6.94 -10.99
C GLY A 64 -10.09 5.54 -11.54
N VAL A 65 -9.73 5.42 -12.82
CA VAL A 65 -9.26 4.16 -13.41
C VAL A 65 -7.75 4.11 -13.29
N PHE A 66 -7.23 3.03 -12.69
CA PHE A 66 -5.80 2.88 -12.45
C PHE A 66 -5.33 1.50 -12.92
N ILE A 67 -4.25 1.47 -13.71
CA ILE A 67 -3.63 0.23 -14.18
C ILE A 67 -2.35 0.05 -13.38
N VAL A 68 -2.26 -1.06 -12.63
CA VAL A 68 -1.11 -1.41 -11.82
C VAL A 68 -0.34 -2.52 -12.53
N ARG A 69 0.97 -2.35 -12.68
CA ARG A 69 1.83 -3.40 -13.18
C ARG A 69 2.11 -4.42 -12.07
N GLY A 70 1.97 -5.70 -12.35
CA GLY A 70 1.93 -6.77 -11.36
C GLY A 70 3.22 -6.92 -10.57
N GLU A 71 4.37 -6.60 -11.16
CA GLU A 71 5.58 -6.58 -10.36
C GLU A 71 5.56 -5.49 -9.30
N ASN A 72 4.80 -4.40 -9.40
CA ASN A 72 4.76 -3.37 -8.36
C ASN A 72 3.81 -3.70 -7.21
N VAL A 73 3.09 -4.81 -7.29
CA VAL A 73 2.17 -5.25 -6.24
C VAL A 73 2.94 -6.01 -5.16
N VAL A 74 2.82 -5.56 -3.91
CA VAL A 74 3.37 -6.25 -2.74
C VAL A 74 2.34 -7.23 -2.18
N LEU A 75 1.14 -6.72 -1.90
CA LEU A 75 0.00 -7.50 -1.45
C LEU A 75 -1.30 -6.83 -1.87
N LEU A 76 -2.38 -7.62 -1.85
CA LEU A 76 -3.74 -7.14 -2.03
C LEU A 76 -4.70 -7.96 -1.18
N GLY A 77 -5.83 -7.37 -0.81
CA GLY A 77 -6.87 -8.05 -0.05
C GLY A 77 -8.23 -7.36 -0.17
N GLU A 78 -9.29 -8.14 -0.06
CA GLU A 78 -10.66 -7.64 -0.03
C GLU A 78 -10.90 -6.74 1.18
N VAL A 79 -11.53 -5.60 0.94
CA VAL A 79 -11.95 -4.64 1.97
C VAL A 79 -13.38 -4.95 2.38
N ASP A 80 -13.55 -5.52 3.56
CA ASP A 80 -14.87 -5.74 4.16
C ASP A 80 -15.38 -4.42 4.76
N PRO A 81 -16.47 -3.83 4.23
CA PRO A 81 -16.96 -2.53 4.68
C PRO A 81 -17.37 -2.53 6.16
N ASN A 82 -17.68 -3.70 6.75
CA ASN A 82 -18.08 -3.77 8.15
C ASN A 82 -16.89 -3.80 9.11
N LYS A 83 -15.72 -4.23 8.64
CA LYS A 83 -14.50 -4.40 9.47
C LYS A 83 -13.45 -3.34 9.23
N THR A 84 -13.50 -2.69 8.07
CA THR A 84 -12.53 -1.68 7.65
C THR A 84 -13.11 -0.26 7.75
N ASP A 85 -14.14 -0.10 8.56
CA ASP A 85 -14.70 1.22 8.86
C ASP A 85 -13.67 2.08 9.62
N PRO A 86 -13.27 3.24 9.09
CA PRO A 86 -12.24 4.09 9.71
C PRO A 86 -12.56 4.51 11.14
N ASP A 87 -13.84 4.75 11.44
CA ASP A 87 -14.30 5.17 12.76
C ASP A 87 -14.08 4.05 13.79
N SER A 88 -14.39 2.80 13.41
CA SER A 88 -14.13 1.62 14.24
C SER A 88 -12.63 1.40 14.55
N LEU A 89 -11.75 1.86 13.66
CA LEU A 89 -10.29 1.76 13.79
C LEU A 89 -9.68 2.99 14.51
N GLY A 90 -10.49 3.99 14.86
CA GLY A 90 -10.04 5.23 15.49
C GLY A 90 -9.16 6.09 14.57
N LEU A 91 -9.40 5.99 13.26
CA LEU A 91 -8.74 6.80 12.24
C LEU A 91 -9.45 8.14 12.06
N VAL A 92 -8.70 9.20 11.82
CA VAL A 92 -9.21 10.56 11.61
C VAL A 92 -8.96 10.98 10.17
N GLU A 93 -10.02 11.25 9.43
CA GLU A 93 -9.91 11.83 8.09
C GLU A 93 -9.43 13.28 8.17
N VAL A 94 -8.43 13.61 7.37
CA VAL A 94 -7.87 14.97 7.28
C VAL A 94 -7.82 15.43 5.83
N SER A 95 -7.61 16.74 5.62
CA SER A 95 -7.45 17.29 4.27
C SER A 95 -6.23 16.73 3.55
N LEU A 96 -6.24 16.82 2.21
CA LEU A 96 -5.12 16.38 1.39
C LEU A 96 -3.85 17.16 1.72
N GLU A 97 -3.97 18.48 1.92
CA GLU A 97 -2.84 19.32 2.29
C GLU A 97 -2.24 18.87 3.63
N GLU A 98 -3.09 18.64 4.64
CA GLU A 98 -2.65 18.23 5.97
C GLU A 98 -2.00 16.84 6.00
N ILE A 99 -2.55 15.85 5.26
CA ILE A 99 -1.95 14.51 5.24
C ILE A 99 -0.59 14.51 4.53
N LEU A 100 -0.43 15.31 3.47
CA LEU A 100 0.83 15.43 2.74
C LEU A 100 1.91 16.11 3.60
N GLU A 101 1.54 17.14 4.36
CA GLU A 101 2.45 17.77 5.33
C GLU A 101 2.89 16.76 6.41
N LYS A 102 1.93 16.02 7.00
CA LYS A 102 2.22 14.97 7.99
C LYS A 102 3.13 13.88 7.42
N GLN A 103 2.90 13.46 6.18
CA GLN A 103 3.71 12.45 5.50
C GLN A 103 5.13 12.94 5.26
N ALA A 104 5.30 14.21 4.84
CA ALA A 104 6.62 14.81 4.62
C ALA A 104 7.43 14.88 5.93
N VAL A 105 6.80 15.25 7.05
CA VAL A 105 7.45 15.25 8.37
C VAL A 105 7.86 13.83 8.78
N GLN A 106 6.95 12.85 8.67
CA GLN A 106 7.26 11.45 9.01
C GLN A 106 8.43 10.90 8.18
N GLN A 107 8.47 11.22 6.89
CA GLN A 107 9.54 10.77 5.99
C GLN A 107 10.89 11.40 6.38
N GLN A 108 10.92 12.70 6.71
CA GLN A 108 12.14 13.36 7.19
C GLN A 108 12.65 12.75 8.51
N GLU A 109 11.75 12.48 9.46
CA GLU A 109 12.10 11.83 10.72
C GLU A 109 12.66 10.42 10.51
N LYS A 110 12.05 9.64 9.60
CA LYS A 110 12.51 8.30 9.23
C LYS A 110 13.91 8.35 8.60
N GLU A 111 14.14 9.27 7.66
CA GLU A 111 15.43 9.46 7.01
C GLU A 111 16.54 9.84 7.99
N GLU A 112 16.24 10.73 8.94
CA GLU A 112 17.20 11.12 9.98
C GLU A 112 17.51 9.94 10.92
N ALA A 113 16.48 9.21 11.36
CA ALA A 113 16.65 8.01 12.19
C ALA A 113 17.47 6.93 11.49
N ASP A 114 17.20 6.68 10.20
CA ASP A 114 17.92 5.70 9.39
C ASP A 114 19.37 6.14 9.17
N ARG A 115 19.64 7.43 8.99
CA ARG A 115 21.00 7.97 8.90
C ARG A 115 21.79 7.78 10.20
N VAL A 116 21.18 8.06 11.34
CA VAL A 116 21.79 7.85 12.66
C VAL A 116 22.07 6.36 12.89
N ARG A 117 21.10 5.51 12.55
CA ARG A 117 21.21 4.05 12.64
C ARG A 117 22.35 3.55 11.76
N ALA A 118 22.37 3.91 10.48
CA ALA A 118 23.40 3.52 9.52
C ALA A 118 24.81 3.87 10.00
N LYS A 119 24.99 5.08 10.57
CA LYS A 119 26.25 5.50 11.17
C LYS A 119 26.66 4.59 12.34
N ALA A 120 25.75 4.30 13.26
CA ALA A 120 26.02 3.43 14.40
C ALA A 120 26.37 1.98 14.01
N PHE A 121 25.74 1.44 12.96
CA PHE A 121 26.08 0.12 12.41
C PHE A 121 27.46 0.12 11.75
N LYS A 122 27.76 1.16 10.96
CA LYS A 122 29.07 1.31 10.30
C LYS A 122 30.22 1.39 11.31
N ASP A 123 30.04 2.12 12.41
CA ASP A 123 31.02 2.22 13.49
C ASP A 123 31.30 0.87 14.18
N ARG A 124 30.37 -0.09 14.06
CA ARG A 124 30.50 -1.47 14.57
C ARG A 124 30.99 -2.47 13.51
N GLY A 125 31.39 -2.00 12.33
CA GLY A 125 31.82 -2.86 11.23
C GLY A 125 30.70 -3.65 10.57
N LEU A 126 29.44 -3.27 10.81
CA LEU A 126 28.28 -3.87 10.18
C LEU A 126 27.87 -3.02 8.98
N THR A 127 27.64 -3.65 7.83
CA THR A 127 27.04 -2.98 6.69
C THR A 127 25.55 -2.82 6.95
N PHE A 128 25.09 -1.59 7.14
CA PHE A 128 23.67 -1.28 7.01
C PHE A 128 23.40 -1.07 5.52
N THR A 129 23.16 -2.18 4.81
CA THR A 129 22.50 -2.10 3.52
C THR A 129 21.07 -1.69 3.81
N THR A 130 20.78 -0.41 3.69
CA THR A 130 19.46 -0.03 3.22
C THR A 130 19.29 -0.73 1.88
N GLU A 131 18.64 -1.89 1.84
CA GLU A 131 17.92 -2.34 0.64
C GLU A 131 16.73 -1.40 0.36
N THR A 132 16.90 -0.11 0.63
CA THR A 132 16.08 0.99 0.19
C THR A 132 16.64 1.32 -1.19
N THR A 133 16.39 0.46 -2.16
CA THR A 133 16.01 1.02 -3.45
C THR A 133 14.82 1.93 -3.13
N LEU A 134 14.75 3.12 -3.73
CA LEU A 134 13.56 3.98 -3.64
C LEU A 134 12.27 3.22 -4.02
N ASP A 135 12.45 2.07 -4.67
CA ASP A 135 11.43 1.17 -5.16
C ASP A 135 10.84 0.22 -4.10
N ASP A 136 11.47 -0.04 -2.95
CA ASP A 136 10.96 -0.98 -1.91
C ASP A 136 10.77 -0.27 -0.54
N MET A 137 9.71 0.53 -0.42
CA MET A 137 9.38 1.36 0.76
C MET A 137 8.22 0.82 1.63
N TYR A 138 7.74 -0.39 1.33
CA TYR A 138 6.59 -1.03 1.98
C TYR A 138 6.89 -1.66 3.35
#